data_AF-A0A7X7DWM1-F1
#
_entry.id   AF-A0A7X7DWM1-F1
#
_cell.length_a   1.000
_cell.length_b   1.000
_cell.length_c   1.000
_cell.angle_alpha   90.00
_cell.angle_beta   90.00
_cell.angle_gamma   90.00
#
_symmetry.space_group_name_H-M   'P 1'
#
loop_
_entity.id
_entity.type
_entity.pdbx_description
1 polymer ?
#
loop_
_entity_poly.entity_id
_entity_poly.type
_entity_poly.pdbx_seq_one_letter_code
_entity_poly.pdbx_strand_id
1 'polypeptide(L)'
;MESNNNKKELVLHICCAPDEAWVVHTLHQEYNLHCFFCNPNISPLSEYELRLKEAQKVAQQYNVPFYYDNYEPDEWERVIKPYRTTPEGGARCRECFL
;
A
#
# COMPACT_ATOMS: atom_id res chain seq x y z
N MET A 1 -5.48 -6.58 -34.37
CA MET A 1 -5.84 -6.98 -32.99
C MET A 1 -6.14 -5.69 -32.26
N GLU A 2 -7.42 -5.37 -32.12
CA GLU A 2 -7.86 -4.16 -31.42
C GLU A 2 -7.62 -4.36 -29.93
N SER A 3 -6.67 -3.61 -29.38
CA SER A 3 -6.50 -3.45 -27.94
C SER A 3 -7.75 -2.74 -27.44
N ASN A 4 -8.64 -3.47 -26.75
CA ASN A 4 -9.77 -2.90 -26.03
C ASN A 4 -9.22 -1.96 -24.94
N ASN A 5 -9.07 -0.69 -25.31
CA ASN A 5 -8.41 0.35 -24.51
C ASN A 5 -9.37 0.98 -23.48
N ASN A 6 -10.22 0.16 -22.86
CA ASN A 6 -11.29 0.62 -21.96
C ASN A 6 -11.19 0.01 -20.55
N LYS A 7 -9.98 -0.36 -20.15
CA LYS A 7 -9.70 -0.75 -18.76
C LYS A 7 -9.86 0.46 -17.85
N LYS A 8 -10.49 0.26 -16.70
CA LYS A 8 -10.60 1.31 -15.68
C LYS A 8 -9.26 1.44 -14.95
N GLU A 9 -8.93 2.65 -14.53
CA GLU A 9 -7.82 2.90 -13.61
C GLU A 9 -8.17 2.35 -12.23
N LEU A 10 -7.22 1.65 -11.61
CA LEU A 10 -7.35 1.12 -10.25
C LEU A 10 -6.04 1.32 -9.49
N VAL A 11 -6.10 2.01 -8.36
CA VAL A 11 -4.97 2.14 -7.44
C VAL A 11 -5.13 1.13 -6.32
N LEU A 12 -4.12 0.30 -6.12
CA LEU A 12 -4.04 -0.66 -5.04
C LEU A 12 -3.16 -0.10 -3.91
N HIS A 13 -3.81 0.29 -2.81
CA HIS A 13 -3.10 0.71 -1.59
C HIS A 13 -2.63 -0.53 -0.81
N ILE A 14 -1.31 -0.67 -0.64
CA ILE A 14 -0.66 -1.87 -0.09
C ILE A 14 0.35 -1.54 1.01
N CYS A 15 0.67 -2.54 1.84
CA CYS A 15 1.71 -2.43 2.86
C CYS A 15 2.72 -3.58 2.87
N CYS A 16 2.54 -4.59 2.02
CA CYS A 16 3.48 -5.70 1.86
C CYS A 16 3.24 -6.48 0.55
N ALA A 17 4.21 -7.31 0.15
CA ALA A 17 4.13 -8.13 -1.06
C ALA A 17 2.96 -9.14 -1.08
N PRO A 18 2.60 -9.82 0.03
CA PRO A 18 1.42 -10.69 0.05
C PRO A 18 0.10 -9.99 -0.27
N ASP A 19 -0.12 -8.77 0.23
CA ASP A 19 -1.33 -7.97 -0.07
C ASP A 19 -1.42 -7.62 -1.56
N GLU A 20 -0.27 -7.44 -2.19
CA GLU A 20 -0.12 -7.07 -3.59
C GLU A 20 -0.24 -8.26 -4.54
N ALA A 21 0.51 -9.33 -4.28
CA ALA A 21 0.81 -10.38 -5.27
C ALA A 21 -0.44 -11.07 -5.81
N TRP A 22 -1.39 -11.41 -4.94
CA TRP A 22 -2.64 -12.03 -5.37
C TRP A 22 -3.50 -11.07 -6.20
N VAL A 23 -3.64 -9.83 -5.73
CA VAL A 23 -4.51 -8.85 -6.38
C VAL A 23 -3.95 -8.43 -7.73
N VAL A 24 -2.65 -8.18 -7.83
CA VAL A 24 -1.98 -7.87 -9.10
C VAL A 24 -2.12 -9.06 -10.06
N HIS A 25 -1.85 -10.28 -9.59
CA HIS A 25 -2.01 -11.50 -10.39
C HIS A 25 -3.42 -11.59 -11.00
N THR A 26 -4.46 -11.37 -10.20
CA THR A 26 -5.85 -11.48 -10.64
C THR A 26 -6.30 -10.31 -11.53
N LEU A 27 -5.97 -9.06 -11.16
CA LEU A 27 -6.64 -7.88 -11.73
C LEU A 27 -5.84 -7.13 -12.80
N HIS A 28 -4.52 -7.35 -12.96
CA HIS A 28 -3.72 -6.59 -13.94
C HIS A 28 -4.18 -6.78 -15.40
N GLN A 29 -4.87 -7.89 -15.71
CA GLN A 29 -5.44 -8.11 -17.03
C GLN A 29 -6.78 -7.39 -17.26
N GLU A 30 -7.47 -6.97 -16.20
CA GLU A 30 -8.79 -6.32 -16.26
C GLU A 30 -8.71 -4.80 -16.06
N TYR A 31 -7.72 -4.33 -15.28
CA TYR A 31 -7.55 -2.91 -14.91
C TYR A 31 -6.20 -2.36 -15.36
N ASN A 32 -6.15 -1.03 -15.54
CA ASN A 32 -4.89 -0.30 -15.52
C ASN A 32 -4.51 -0.12 -14.06
N LEU A 33 -3.79 -1.12 -13.55
CA LEU A 33 -3.45 -1.21 -12.13
C LEU A 33 -2.24 -0.32 -11.83
N HIS A 34 -2.25 0.32 -10.66
CA HIS A 34 -1.11 1.03 -10.08
C HIS A 34 -0.98 0.62 -8.62
N CYS A 35 0.22 0.27 -8.16
CA CYS A 35 0.49 -0.05 -6.76
C CYS A 35 0.94 1.21 -6.02
N PHE A 36 0.36 1.47 -4.84
CA PHE A 36 0.76 2.53 -3.93
C PHE A 36 1.08 1.94 -2.55
N PHE A 37 2.37 1.95 -2.19
CA PHE A 37 2.84 1.46 -0.90
C PHE A 37 2.88 2.60 0.13
N CYS A 38 2.06 2.50 1.17
CA CYS A 38 2.08 3.44 2.29
C CYS A 38 1.66 2.75 3.59
N ASN A 39 2.55 2.77 4.58
CA ASN A 39 2.23 2.37 5.95
C ASN A 39 3.36 2.86 6.90
N PRO A 40 3.25 4.08 7.44
CA PRO A 40 4.27 4.64 8.35
C PRO A 40 4.28 3.96 9.73
N ASN A 41 3.32 3.10 10.05
CA ASN A 41 3.28 2.32 11.29
C ASN A 41 4.16 1.05 11.24
N ILE A 42 4.77 0.70 10.10
CA ILE A 42 5.66 -0.47 10.04
C ILE A 42 6.94 -0.14 10.79
N SER A 43 7.25 -0.93 11.82
CA SER A 43 8.46 -0.80 12.63
C SER A 43 9.04 -2.18 12.94
N PRO A 44 10.37 -2.34 13.05
CA PRO A 44 11.42 -1.32 12.86
C PRO A 44 11.65 -0.95 11.38
N LEU A 45 12.49 0.05 11.11
CA LEU A 45 12.86 0.48 9.76
C LEU A 45 13.27 -0.68 8.84
N SER A 46 14.00 -1.67 9.37
CA SER A 46 14.41 -2.84 8.57
C SER A 46 13.23 -3.67 8.06
N GLU A 47 12.12 -3.73 8.79
CA GLU A 47 10.90 -4.39 8.33
C GLU A 47 10.20 -3.57 7.23
N TYR A 48 10.17 -2.25 7.37
CA TYR A 48 9.65 -1.35 6.33
C TYR A 48 10.42 -1.51 5.02
N GLU A 49 11.75 -1.44 5.08
CA GLU A 49 12.63 -1.59 3.92
C GLU A 49 12.47 -2.95 3.26
N LEU A 50 12.37 -4.03 4.07
CA LEU A 50 12.14 -5.37 3.56
C LEU A 50 10.80 -5.46 2.81
N ARG A 51 9.71 -4.99 3.42
CA ARG A 51 8.36 -5.04 2.81
C ARG A 51 8.28 -4.20 1.55
N LEU A 52 8.84 -2.98 1.55
CA LEU A 52 8.90 -2.11 0.38
C LEU A 52 9.66 -2.80 -0.76
N LYS A 53 10.83 -3.37 -0.47
CA LYS A 53 11.65 -4.07 -1.47
C LYS A 53 10.94 -5.29 -2.05
N GLU A 54 10.28 -6.11 -1.22
CA GLU A 54 9.57 -7.28 -1.73
C GLU A 54 8.32 -6.88 -2.55
N ALA A 55 7.60 -5.83 -2.14
CA ALA A 55 6.47 -5.30 -2.89
C ALA A 55 6.90 -4.77 -4.28
N GLN A 56 7.98 -3.99 -4.32
CA GLN A 56 8.57 -3.51 -5.59
C GLN A 56 8.92 -4.65 -6.56
N LYS A 57 9.43 -5.78 -6.05
CA LYS A 57 9.71 -6.95 -6.89
C LYS A 57 8.45 -7.53 -7.51
N VAL A 58 7.35 -7.59 -6.76
CA VAL A 58 6.05 -8.07 -7.27
C VAL A 58 5.57 -7.17 -8.40
N ALA A 59 5.51 -5.86 -8.19
CA ALA A 59 5.13 -4.92 -9.24
C ALA A 59 6.01 -5.03 -10.50
N GLN A 60 7.32 -5.20 -10.32
CA GLN A 60 8.27 -5.41 -11.41
C GLN A 60 7.97 -6.70 -12.20
N GLN A 61 7.64 -7.80 -11.52
CA GLN A 61 7.31 -9.08 -12.17
C GLN A 61 6.08 -8.98 -13.08
N TYR A 62 5.09 -8.16 -12.70
CA TYR A 62 3.86 -7.96 -13.47
C TYR A 62 3.89 -6.71 -14.37
N ASN A 63 5.00 -5.97 -14.39
CA ASN A 63 5.16 -4.71 -15.12
C ASN A 63 4.06 -3.68 -14.79
N VAL A 64 3.76 -3.53 -13.49
CA VAL A 64 2.77 -2.60 -12.96
C VAL A 64 3.48 -1.36 -12.36
N PRO A 65 2.99 -0.13 -12.61
CA PRO A 65 3.52 1.07 -11.96
C PRO A 65 3.47 0.97 -10.44
N PHE A 66 4.55 1.39 -9.79
CA PHE A 66 4.71 1.32 -8.34
C PHE A 66 5.12 2.68 -7.78
N TYR A 67 4.36 3.13 -6.79
CA TYR A 67 4.55 4.39 -6.07
C TYR A 67 4.65 4.09 -4.58
N TYR A 68 5.38 4.91 -3.85
CA TYR A 68 5.47 4.80 -2.40
C TYR A 68 5.57 6.18 -1.78
N ASP A 69 5.09 6.31 -0.55
CA ASP A 69 5.14 7.54 0.23
C ASP A 69 6.43 7.63 1.07
N ASN A 70 6.67 8.81 1.66
CA ASN A 70 7.75 8.99 2.62
C ASN A 70 7.51 8.14 3.88
N TYR A 71 8.58 7.57 4.41
CA TYR A 71 8.53 6.84 5.68
C TYR A 71 8.71 7.80 6.85
N GLU A 72 7.60 8.24 7.43
CA GLU A 72 7.56 9.20 8.54
C GLU A 72 6.93 8.61 9.82
N PRO A 73 7.56 7.60 10.45
CA PRO A 73 6.99 6.89 11.60
C PRO A 73 6.81 7.78 12.83
N ASP A 74 7.70 8.75 13.04
CA ASP A 74 7.65 9.67 14.18
C ASP A 74 6.44 10.61 14.09
N GLU A 75 6.14 11.09 12.89
CA GLU A 75 4.98 11.95 12.63
C GLU A 75 3.69 11.15 12.80
N TRP A 76 3.64 9.94 12.24
CA TRP A 76 2.52 9.02 12.46
C TRP A 76 2.31 8.75 13.96
N GLU A 77 3.38 8.48 14.71
CA GLU A 77 3.27 8.23 16.15
C GLU A 77 2.73 9.47 16.88
N ARG A 78 3.19 10.68 16.51
CA ARG A 78 2.73 11.95 17.08
C ARG A 78 1.22 12.13 16.88
N VAL A 79 0.71 11.84 15.68
CA VAL A 79 -0.72 11.95 15.34
C VAL A 79 -1.56 10.91 16.08
N ILE A 80 -1.09 9.67 16.20
CA ILE A 80 -1.88 8.56 16.77
C ILE A 80 -1.80 8.47 18.29
N LYS A 81 -0.76 9.03 18.92
CA LYS A 81 -0.56 8.97 20.37
C LYS A 81 -1.76 9.41 21.23
N PRO A 82 -2.50 10.48 20.91
CA PRO A 82 -3.70 10.87 21.65
C PRO A 82 -4.82 9.82 21.63
N TYR A 83 -4.83 8.94 20.62
CA TYR A 83 -5.92 8.00 20.37
C TYR A 83 -5.63 6.56 20.85
N ARG A 84 -4.51 6.30 21.54
CA ARG A 84 -4.07 4.94 21.93
C ARG A 84 -5.07 4.16 22.80
N THR A 85 -5.89 4.85 23.57
CA THR A 85 -6.91 4.24 24.45
C THR A 85 -8.27 4.11 23.79
N THR A 86 -8.41 4.58 22.55
CA THR A 86 -9.66 4.48 21.79
C THR A 86 -9.91 3.00 21.44
N PRO A 87 -11.14 2.50 21.60
CA PRO A 87 -11.47 1.14 21.18
C PRO A 87 -11.32 0.97 19.66
N GLU A 88 -11.18 -0.28 19.23
CA GLU A 88 -11.29 -0.66 17.81
C GLU A 88 -12.62 -0.17 17.23
N GLY A 89 -12.59 0.33 15.99
CA GLY A 89 -13.74 0.98 15.35
C GLY A 89 -14.01 2.41 15.83
N GLY A 90 -13.23 2.94 16.78
CA GLY A 90 -13.36 4.30 17.28
C GLY A 90 -12.58 5.34 16.45
N ALA A 91 -12.40 6.53 17.03
CA ALA A 91 -11.73 7.67 16.39
C ALA A 91 -10.35 7.32 15.79
N ARG A 92 -9.54 6.50 16.47
CA ARG A 92 -8.22 6.05 15.99
C ARG A 92 -8.26 5.50 14.57
N CYS A 93 -9.29 4.74 14.21
CA CYS A 93 -9.36 4.11 12.89
C CYS A 93 -9.33 5.15 11.77
N ARG A 94 -10.01 6.29 11.93
CA ARG A 94 -10.02 7.35 10.91
C ARG A 94 -8.66 8.05 10.84
N GLU A 95 -8.09 8.37 11.99
CA GLU A 95 -6.81 9.08 12.08
C GLU A 95 -5.63 8.23 11.58
N CYS A 96 -5.73 6.90 11.64
CA CYS A 96 -4.65 5.99 11.24
C CYS A 96 -4.49 5.82 9.73
N PHE A 97 -5.51 6.18 8.94
CA PHE A 97 -5.49 6.09 7.47
C PHE A 97 -5.35 7.46 6.78
N LEU A 98 -5.31 8.55 7.57
CA LEU A 98 -5.31 9.94 7.11
C LEU A 98 -3.93 10.58 7.22
#